data_AF-A0A961MQH8-F1
#
_entry.id   AF-A0A961MQH8-F1
#
_cell.length_a   1.000
_cell.length_b   1.000
_cell.length_c   1.000
_cell.angle_alpha   90.00
_cell.angle_beta   90.00
_cell.angle_gamma   90.00
#
_symmetry.space_group_name_H-M   'P 1'
#
loop_
_entity.id
_entity.type
_entity.pdbx_description
1 polymer ?
#
loop_
_entity_poly.entity_id
_entity_poly.type
_entity_poly.pdbx_seq_one_letter_code
_entity_poly.pdbx_strand_id
1 'polypeptide(L)'
;QTVFAARPGAVAAPTAALHFDRVLLADLEARGIRSVRVTLHVGAGTFLPVTAEEIEGHRMHSERGEIGAAATAAIRETMAAGGRVIPVGTTALRVLETAATGPRQIAPWSGETEIFIRPGYAFRVADGLMTNFHLPRSTLMMLVSAMMGVERIRRIYAHAIAGRYRFFSYGDASLLLPRG
;
A
#
# COMPACT_ATOMS: atom_id res chain seq x y z
N GLN A 1 -9.17 -8.47 14.17
CA GLN A 1 -8.47 -9.19 13.09
C GLN A 1 -9.08 -8.74 11.77
N THR A 2 -8.30 -8.49 10.72
CA THR A 2 -8.87 -8.09 9.42
C THR A 2 -9.75 -9.22 8.87
N VAL A 3 -10.80 -8.88 8.11
CA VAL A 3 -11.55 -9.85 7.29
C VAL A 3 -10.65 -10.60 6.32
N PHE A 4 -9.41 -10.10 6.15
CA PHE A 4 -8.43 -10.67 5.26
C PHE A 4 -7.46 -11.70 5.88
N ALA A 5 -7.56 -11.99 7.17
CA ALA A 5 -6.67 -12.98 7.77
C ALA A 5 -7.08 -14.41 7.38
N ALA A 6 -6.15 -15.18 6.80
CA ALA A 6 -6.37 -16.57 6.43
C ALA A 6 -6.13 -17.57 7.60
N ARG A 7 -5.47 -17.13 8.68
CA ARG A 7 -5.15 -17.96 9.86
C ARG A 7 -5.54 -17.25 11.16
N PRO A 8 -6.25 -17.90 12.10
CA PRO A 8 -6.44 -17.41 13.46
C PRO A 8 -5.07 -17.15 14.12
N GLY A 9 -4.91 -16.02 14.83
CA GLY A 9 -3.67 -15.71 15.55
C GLY A 9 -2.55 -15.05 14.75
N ALA A 10 -2.74 -14.77 13.45
CA ALA A 10 -1.85 -13.85 12.75
C ALA A 10 -1.95 -12.47 13.42
N VAL A 11 -0.88 -12.05 14.11
CA VAL A 11 -0.73 -10.72 14.70
C VAL A 11 -0.86 -9.71 13.56
N ALA A 12 -2.07 -9.17 13.39
CA ALA A 12 -2.31 -8.14 12.40
C ALA A 12 -1.64 -6.87 12.91
N ALA A 13 -0.48 -6.54 12.35
CA ALA A 13 -0.06 -5.14 12.28
C ALA A 13 -1.28 -4.32 11.82
N PRO A 14 -1.69 -3.27 12.54
CA PRO A 14 -2.83 -2.48 12.12
C PRO A 14 -2.56 -1.91 10.73
N THR A 15 -3.42 -2.25 9.78
CA THR A 15 -3.27 -1.89 8.37
C THR A 15 -4.53 -1.18 7.89
N ALA A 16 -4.42 -0.44 6.80
CA ALA A 16 -5.56 0.21 6.14
C ALA A 16 -6.69 -0.78 5.76
N ALA A 17 -6.37 -2.07 5.66
CA ALA A 17 -7.32 -3.14 5.42
C ALA A 17 -8.32 -3.35 6.58
N LEU A 18 -8.08 -2.78 7.77
CA LEU A 18 -9.03 -2.81 8.90
C LEU A 18 -10.31 -1.98 8.62
N HIS A 19 -10.27 -1.08 7.65
CA HIS A 19 -11.41 -0.27 7.23
C HIS A 19 -12.39 -1.01 6.32
N PHE A 20 -12.13 -2.29 6.02
CA PHE A 20 -13.01 -3.13 5.22
C PHE A 20 -13.73 -4.13 6.11
N ASP A 21 -15.07 -4.08 6.05
CA ASP A 21 -15.93 -5.12 6.56
C ASP A 21 -16.50 -5.98 5.42
N ARG A 22 -17.29 -7.00 5.77
CA ARG A 22 -17.89 -7.90 4.79
C ARG A 22 -18.93 -7.21 3.90
N VAL A 23 -19.62 -6.21 4.44
CA VAL A 23 -20.68 -5.48 3.71
C VAL A 23 -20.04 -4.64 2.62
N LEU A 24 -19.02 -3.86 2.95
CA LEU A 24 -18.26 -3.07 1.99
C LEU A 24 -17.63 -3.93 0.91
N LEU A 25 -17.07 -5.09 1.25
CA LEU A 25 -16.50 -6.00 0.26
C LEU A 25 -17.55 -6.56 -0.71
N ALA A 26 -18.73 -6.92 -0.20
CA ALA A 26 -19.84 -7.37 -1.04
C ALA A 26 -20.34 -6.24 -1.96
N ASP A 27 -20.42 -5.01 -1.46
CA ASP A 27 -20.83 -3.83 -2.25
C ASP A 27 -19.83 -3.51 -3.37
N LEU A 28 -18.54 -3.66 -3.10
CA LEU A 28 -17.48 -3.50 -4.11
C LEU A 28 -17.59 -4.59 -5.19
N GLU A 29 -17.79 -5.84 -4.79
CA GLU A 29 -17.97 -6.97 -5.72
C GLU A 29 -19.22 -6.79 -6.59
N ALA A 30 -20.35 -6.38 -6.02
CA ALA A 30 -21.58 -6.08 -6.75
C ALA A 30 -21.41 -4.96 -7.78
N ARG A 31 -20.42 -4.07 -7.58
CA ARG A 31 -20.04 -3.01 -8.53
C ARG A 31 -18.98 -3.46 -9.55
N GLY A 32 -18.63 -4.74 -9.58
CA GLY A 32 -17.62 -5.31 -10.48
C GLY A 32 -16.18 -5.01 -10.05
N ILE A 33 -15.95 -4.56 -8.81
CA ILE A 33 -14.60 -4.29 -8.30
C ILE A 33 -14.02 -5.59 -7.75
N ARG A 34 -13.06 -6.16 -8.49
CA ARG A 34 -12.38 -7.38 -8.10
C ARG A 34 -11.44 -7.14 -6.93
N SER A 35 -11.40 -8.08 -5.99
CA SER A 35 -10.43 -8.09 -4.90
C SER A 35 -9.48 -9.28 -5.04
N VAL A 36 -8.19 -9.06 -4.77
CA VAL A 36 -7.16 -10.10 -4.76
C VAL A 36 -6.32 -9.95 -3.51
N ARG A 37 -5.77 -11.07 -3.03
CA ARG A 37 -4.92 -11.10 -1.83
C ARG A 37 -3.45 -11.15 -2.23
N VAL A 38 -2.65 -10.39 -1.50
CA VAL A 38 -1.19 -10.52 -1.46
C VAL A 38 -0.79 -10.85 -0.02
N THR A 39 0.32 -11.56 0.14
CA THR A 39 0.84 -11.93 1.46
C THR A 39 2.10 -11.14 1.73
N LEU A 40 2.20 -10.55 2.92
CA LEU A 40 3.48 -10.08 3.46
C LEU A 40 3.65 -10.63 4.88
N HIS A 41 4.80 -11.26 5.11
CA HIS A 41 5.33 -11.61 6.41
C HIS A 41 6.14 -10.42 6.92
N VAL A 42 5.52 -9.67 7.82
CA VAL A 42 6.13 -8.50 8.46
C VAL A 42 7.03 -8.99 9.61
N GLY A 43 8.31 -8.64 9.57
CA GLY A 43 9.25 -8.88 10.68
C GLY A 43 9.14 -7.80 11.76
N ALA A 44 9.77 -8.01 12.93
CA ALA A 44 9.75 -7.03 14.03
C ALA A 44 10.40 -5.67 13.67
N GLY A 45 11.25 -5.62 12.64
CA GLY A 45 11.99 -4.42 12.23
C GLY A 45 11.20 -3.37 11.44
N THR A 46 10.01 -3.70 10.92
CA THR A 46 9.23 -2.80 10.03
C THR A 46 8.77 -1.50 10.69
N PHE A 47 8.75 -1.43 12.02
CA PHE A 47 8.26 -0.28 12.78
C PHE A 47 9.38 0.62 13.33
N LEU A 48 10.64 0.38 12.96
CA LEU A 48 11.73 1.20 13.46
C LEU A 48 11.67 2.62 12.86
N PRO A 49 11.77 3.67 13.70
CA PRO A 49 11.77 5.04 13.22
C PRO A 49 13.04 5.30 12.39
N VAL A 50 12.87 5.99 11.27
CA VAL A 50 13.97 6.46 10.42
C VAL A 50 14.21 7.93 10.73
N THR A 51 15.43 8.30 11.09
CA THR A 51 15.76 9.71 11.33
C THR A 51 16.03 10.45 10.01
N ALA A 52 15.87 11.78 10.01
CA ALA A 52 16.05 12.59 8.81
C ALA A 52 17.50 12.56 8.26
N GLU A 53 18.49 12.33 9.13
CA GLU A 53 19.92 12.24 8.80
C GLU A 53 20.28 10.92 8.12
N GLU A 54 19.44 9.88 8.25
CA GLU A 54 19.71 8.54 7.72
C GLU A 54 19.09 8.30 6.34
N ILE A 55 18.26 9.21 5.82
CA ILE A 55 17.42 8.96 4.63
C ILE A 55 18.23 8.67 3.35
N GLU A 56 19.40 9.29 3.18
CA GLU A 56 20.24 9.06 1.99
C GLU A 56 20.95 7.69 2.02
N GLY A 57 21.10 7.09 3.20
CA GLY A 57 21.71 5.76 3.41
C GLY A 57 20.75 4.69 3.95
N HIS A 58 19.46 5.01 4.12
CA HIS A 58 18.52 4.12 4.79
C HIS A 58 18.25 2.88 3.95
N ARG A 59 18.65 1.71 4.48
CA ARG A 59 18.25 0.41 3.95
C ARG A 59 16.95 0.01 4.62
N MET A 60 15.91 -0.18 3.81
CA MET A 60 14.65 -0.74 4.30
C MET A 60 14.92 -2.13 4.88
N HIS A 61 14.29 -2.42 6.02
CA HIS A 61 14.26 -3.80 6.51
C HIS A 61 13.61 -4.70 5.47
N SER A 62 14.29 -5.81 5.18
CA SER A 62 13.79 -6.83 4.29
C SER A 62 12.51 -7.43 4.86
N GLU A 63 11.48 -7.50 4.01
CA GLU A 63 10.21 -8.14 4.35
C GLU A 63 9.92 -9.23 3.33
N ARG A 64 9.45 -10.38 3.81
CA ARG A 64 9.13 -11.50 2.92
C ARG A 64 7.70 -11.37 2.42
N GLY A 65 7.51 -11.30 1.11
CA GLY A 65 6.21 -11.19 0.46
C GLY A 65 5.97 -12.28 -0.57
N GLU A 66 4.71 -12.41 -0.96
CA GLU A 66 4.27 -13.31 -2.02
C GLU A 66 3.04 -12.75 -2.74
N ILE A 67 3.07 -12.88 -4.07
CA ILE A 67 1.92 -12.76 -4.95
C ILE A 67 1.79 -14.02 -5.81
N GLY A 68 0.69 -14.74 -5.61
CA GLY A 68 0.41 -15.99 -6.31
C GLY A 68 0.01 -15.79 -7.78
N ALA A 69 -0.02 -16.89 -8.53
CA ALA A 69 -0.39 -16.89 -9.95
C ALA A 69 -1.82 -16.37 -10.19
N ALA A 70 -2.78 -16.77 -9.36
CA ALA A 70 -4.17 -16.32 -9.48
C ALA A 70 -4.33 -14.80 -9.29
N ALA A 71 -3.68 -14.23 -8.26
CA ALA A 71 -3.68 -12.79 -8.01
C ALA A 71 -3.02 -12.04 -9.17
N THR A 72 -1.88 -12.53 -9.65
CA THR A 72 -1.16 -11.96 -10.79
C THR A 72 -2.02 -11.96 -12.05
N ALA A 73 -2.71 -13.06 -12.36
CA ALA A 73 -3.60 -13.17 -13.51
C ALA A 73 -4.74 -12.15 -13.45
N ALA A 74 -5.44 -12.06 -12.32
CA ALA A 74 -6.52 -11.10 -12.13
C ALA A 74 -6.05 -9.64 -12.25
N ILE A 75 -4.84 -9.32 -11.76
CA ILE A 75 -4.23 -7.99 -11.93
C ILE A 75 -3.92 -7.72 -13.40
N ARG A 76 -3.31 -8.67 -14.12
CA ARG A 76 -3.02 -8.55 -15.56
C ARG A 76 -4.29 -8.34 -16.37
N GLU A 77 -5.34 -9.13 -16.12
CA GLU A 77 -6.64 -8.97 -16.77
C GLU A 77 -7.25 -7.59 -16.49
N THR A 78 -7.17 -7.12 -15.25
CA THR A 78 -7.66 -5.79 -14.87
C THR A 78 -6.92 -4.70 -15.63
N MET A 79 -5.58 -4.79 -15.72
CA MET A 79 -4.78 -3.83 -16.47
C MET A 79 -5.04 -3.89 -17.98
N ALA A 80 -5.22 -5.08 -18.55
CA ALA A 80 -5.53 -5.29 -19.96
C ALA A 80 -6.91 -4.74 -20.34
N ALA A 81 -7.88 -4.79 -19.42
CA ALA A 81 -9.19 -4.18 -19.58
C ALA A 81 -9.20 -2.66 -19.34
N GLY A 82 -8.04 -2.02 -19.15
CA GLY A 82 -7.94 -0.58 -18.85
C GLY A 82 -8.35 -0.20 -17.42
N GLY A 83 -8.54 -1.19 -16.54
CA GLY A 83 -8.88 -0.99 -15.14
C GLY A 83 -7.71 -0.50 -14.29
N ARG A 84 -8.04 -0.09 -13.06
CA ARG A 84 -7.10 0.42 -12.06
C ARG A 84 -6.72 -0.65 -11.04
N VAL A 85 -5.45 -0.68 -10.63
CA VAL A 85 -4.95 -1.52 -9.55
C VAL A 85 -4.67 -0.66 -8.32
N ILE A 86 -5.45 -0.85 -7.26
CA ILE A 86 -5.35 -0.06 -6.03
C ILE A 86 -4.97 -0.99 -4.86
N PRO A 87 -3.69 -1.04 -4.47
CA PRO A 87 -3.29 -1.72 -3.24
C PRO A 87 -3.92 -1.06 -2.01
N VAL A 88 -4.30 -1.91 -1.05
CA VAL A 88 -4.79 -1.50 0.26
C VAL A 88 -3.66 -1.71 1.28
N GLY A 89 -3.03 -0.61 1.67
CA GLY A 89 -1.88 -0.57 2.57
C GLY A 89 -0.54 -0.45 1.83
N THR A 90 0.39 0.27 2.44
CA THR A 90 1.74 0.53 1.92
C THR A 90 2.57 -0.76 1.76
N THR A 91 2.35 -1.73 2.64
CA THR A 91 2.90 -3.09 2.54
C THR A 91 2.47 -3.79 1.24
N ALA A 92 1.17 -3.80 0.94
CA ALA A 92 0.65 -4.42 -0.28
C ALA A 92 1.22 -3.73 -1.52
N LEU A 93 1.33 -2.40 -1.48
CA LEU A 93 1.97 -1.61 -2.54
C LEU A 93 3.43 -2.01 -2.76
N ARG A 94 4.22 -2.17 -1.70
CA ARG A 94 5.64 -2.57 -1.82
C ARG A 94 5.80 -3.95 -2.46
N VAL A 95 4.97 -4.93 -2.06
CA VAL A 95 4.96 -6.27 -2.68
C VAL A 95 4.58 -6.18 -4.15
N LEU A 96 3.52 -5.42 -4.45
CA LEU A 96 3.02 -5.24 -5.83
C LEU A 96 4.08 -4.63 -6.74
N GLU A 97 4.75 -3.57 -6.30
CA GLU A 97 5.79 -2.87 -7.08
C GLU A 97 7.10 -3.67 -7.15
N THR A 98 7.38 -4.54 -6.17
CA THR A 98 8.52 -5.47 -6.24
C THR A 98 8.29 -6.57 -7.27
N ALA A 99 7.07 -7.09 -7.35
CA ALA A 99 6.70 -8.13 -8.32
C ALA A 99 6.59 -7.60 -9.77
N ALA A 100 6.65 -6.28 -9.96
CA ALA A 100 6.51 -5.64 -11.26
C ALA A 100 7.75 -5.87 -12.15
N THR A 101 7.56 -6.52 -13.30
CA THR A 101 8.62 -6.84 -14.27
C THR A 101 8.82 -5.73 -15.32
N GLY A 102 7.94 -4.73 -15.35
CA GLY A 102 7.97 -3.60 -16.27
C GLY A 102 6.74 -2.71 -16.12
N PRO A 103 6.62 -1.61 -16.88
CA PRO A 103 5.43 -0.75 -16.86
C PRO A 103 4.16 -1.55 -17.23
N ARG A 104 3.17 -1.57 -16.33
CA ARG A 104 1.96 -2.39 -16.41
C ARG A 104 2.23 -3.88 -16.65
N GLN A 105 3.35 -4.39 -16.14
CA GLN A 105 3.71 -5.81 -16.21
C GLN A 105 4.08 -6.32 -14.81
N ILE A 106 3.55 -7.49 -14.46
CA ILE A 106 3.75 -8.15 -13.17
C ILE A 106 3.83 -9.65 -13.39
N ALA A 107 4.62 -10.38 -12.59
CA ALA A 107 4.69 -11.84 -12.60
C ALA A 107 4.44 -12.40 -11.19
N PRO A 108 4.08 -13.69 -11.07
CA PRO A 108 4.04 -14.34 -9.76
C PRO A 108 5.41 -14.21 -9.10
N TRP A 109 5.43 -13.87 -7.83
CA TRP A 109 6.67 -13.54 -7.13
C TRP A 109 6.57 -13.95 -5.66
N SER A 110 7.65 -14.51 -5.14
CA SER A 110 7.82 -14.82 -3.72
C SER A 110 9.27 -14.57 -3.35
N GLY A 111 9.50 -13.80 -2.29
CA GLY A 111 10.85 -13.47 -1.86
C GLY A 111 10.89 -12.34 -0.87
N GLU A 112 12.07 -11.75 -0.75
CA GLU A 112 12.32 -10.61 0.10
C GLU A 112 12.28 -9.30 -0.68
N THR A 113 11.71 -8.27 -0.08
CA THR A 113 11.69 -6.92 -0.65
C THR A 113 12.32 -5.90 0.30
N GLU A 114 13.31 -5.19 -0.22
CA GLU A 114 13.91 -4.00 0.40
C GLU A 114 13.51 -2.72 -0.37
N ILE A 115 12.44 -2.77 -1.17
CA ILE A 115 12.08 -1.62 -2.02
C ILE A 115 11.81 -0.37 -1.20
N PHE A 116 12.51 0.72 -1.54
CA PHE A 116 12.35 2.03 -0.93
C PHE A 116 11.70 3.00 -1.92
N ILE A 117 10.42 3.31 -1.68
CA ILE A 117 9.62 4.20 -2.53
C ILE A 117 9.71 5.63 -1.99
N ARG A 118 10.29 6.53 -2.81
CA ARG A 118 10.52 7.95 -2.48
C ARG A 118 10.17 8.85 -3.67
N PRO A 119 10.01 10.18 -3.49
CA PRO A 119 9.72 11.09 -4.60
C PRO A 119 10.63 10.87 -5.81
N GLY A 120 10.04 10.84 -7.01
CA GLY A 120 10.71 10.44 -8.25
C GLY A 120 10.57 8.97 -8.62
N TYR A 121 10.01 8.13 -7.73
CA TYR A 121 9.71 6.73 -8.06
C TYR A 121 8.64 6.61 -9.15
N ALA A 122 8.92 5.80 -10.18
CA ALA A 122 7.98 5.51 -11.25
C ALA A 122 7.17 4.24 -10.92
N PHE A 123 5.91 4.43 -10.49
CA PHE A 123 4.98 3.34 -10.22
C PHE A 123 4.70 2.55 -11.50
N ARG A 124 4.89 1.23 -11.42
CA ARG A 124 4.77 0.32 -12.56
C ARG A 124 3.38 -0.29 -12.65
N VAL A 125 2.77 -0.61 -11.51
CA VAL A 125 1.51 -1.36 -11.46
C VAL A 125 0.43 -0.61 -10.70
N ALA A 126 0.75 0.04 -9.58
CA ALA A 126 -0.23 0.74 -8.78
C ALA A 126 -0.73 2.03 -9.46
N ASP A 127 -2.04 2.16 -9.59
CA ASP A 127 -2.72 3.35 -10.12
C ASP A 127 -3.19 4.31 -9.00
N GLY A 128 -3.07 3.88 -7.75
CA GLY A 128 -3.43 4.62 -6.54
C GLY A 128 -3.07 3.85 -5.28
N LEU A 129 -3.47 4.35 -4.12
CA LEU A 129 -3.21 3.69 -2.84
C LEU A 129 -4.31 4.01 -1.84
N MET A 130 -4.84 3.00 -1.16
CA MET A 130 -5.59 3.22 0.08
C MET A 130 -4.68 2.99 1.28
N THR A 131 -4.55 3.98 2.16
CA THR A 131 -3.67 3.90 3.34
C THR A 131 -4.15 4.79 4.49
N ASN A 132 -3.67 4.55 5.71
CA ASN A 132 -3.88 5.47 6.84
C ASN A 132 -3.08 6.78 6.68
N PHE A 133 -3.32 7.75 7.56
CA PHE A 133 -2.44 8.91 7.71
C PHE A 133 -1.18 8.56 8.50
N HIS A 134 -0.02 8.98 7.99
CA HIS A 134 1.30 8.63 8.50
C HIS A 134 1.99 9.78 9.21
N LEU A 135 2.95 9.46 10.08
CA LEU A 135 3.73 10.47 10.77
C LEU A 135 4.56 11.34 9.81
N PRO A 136 4.71 12.65 10.08
CA PRO A 136 5.70 13.48 9.42
C PRO A 136 7.09 12.86 9.53
N ARG A 137 7.93 13.06 8.51
CA ARG A 137 9.33 12.57 8.47
C ARG A 137 9.45 11.04 8.60
N SER A 138 8.50 10.28 8.05
CA SER A 138 8.56 8.81 7.97
C SER A 138 8.79 8.32 6.54
N THR A 139 9.30 7.09 6.39
CA THR A 139 9.41 6.42 5.07
C THR A 139 8.05 6.27 4.40
N LEU A 140 6.99 6.06 5.18
CA LEU A 140 5.61 6.01 4.67
C LEU A 140 5.14 7.37 4.15
N MET A 141 5.53 8.47 4.81
CA MET A 141 5.29 9.82 4.30
C MET A 141 6.00 10.05 2.95
N MET A 142 7.23 9.56 2.80
CA MET A 142 7.96 9.63 1.53
C MET A 142 7.27 8.82 0.44
N LEU A 143 6.76 7.63 0.74
CA LEU A 143 6.03 6.77 -0.18
C LEU A 143 4.74 7.44 -0.68
N VAL A 144 3.91 8.00 0.21
CA VAL A 144 2.69 8.70 -0.23
C VAL A 144 3.01 9.99 -1.00
N SER A 145 4.13 10.63 -0.67
CA SER A 145 4.64 11.80 -1.41
C SER A 145 5.15 11.43 -2.80
N ALA A 146 5.74 10.24 -2.96
CA ALA A 146 6.11 9.70 -4.27
C ALA A 146 4.89 9.52 -5.17
N MET A 147 3.78 9.05 -4.59
CA MET A 147 2.55 8.81 -5.33
C MET A 147 1.84 10.11 -5.72
N MET A 148 1.58 11.00 -4.76
CA MET A 148 0.71 12.16 -5.00
C MET A 148 1.46 13.45 -5.32
N GLY A 149 2.78 13.48 -5.16
CA GLY A 149 3.59 14.69 -5.17
C GLY A 149 3.66 15.37 -3.80
N VAL A 150 4.80 15.95 -3.48
CA VAL A 150 5.12 16.51 -2.15
C VAL A 150 4.15 17.63 -1.77
N GLU A 151 3.90 18.58 -2.67
CA GLU A 151 3.03 19.73 -2.45
C GLU A 151 1.58 19.29 -2.25
N ARG A 152 1.14 18.28 -3.01
CA ARG A 152 -0.23 17.75 -2.91
C ARG A 152 -0.43 17.01 -1.58
N ILE A 153 0.53 16.19 -1.15
CA ILE A 153 0.49 15.54 0.16
C ILE A 153 0.48 16.57 1.29
N ARG A 154 1.30 17.62 1.22
CA ARG A 154 1.30 18.70 2.22
C ARG A 154 -0.10 19.32 2.37
N ARG A 155 -0.79 19.61 1.27
CA ARG A 155 -2.16 20.13 1.30
C ARG A 155 -3.18 19.13 1.86
N ILE A 156 -3.08 17.86 1.47
CA ILE A 156 -3.95 16.78 1.99
C ILE A 156 -3.80 16.66 3.51
N TYR A 157 -2.58 16.66 4.03
CA TYR A 157 -2.32 16.55 5.46
C TYR A 157 -2.72 17.81 6.23
N ALA A 158 -2.50 19.00 5.67
CA ALA A 158 -2.98 20.25 6.27
C ALA A 158 -4.52 20.26 6.40
N HIS A 159 -5.23 19.79 5.36
CA HIS A 159 -6.67 19.61 5.42
C HIS A 159 -7.08 18.59 6.49
N ALA A 160 -6.44 17.43 6.54
CA ALA A 160 -6.74 16.40 7.53
C ALA A 160 -6.54 16.89 8.98
N ILE A 161 -5.48 17.68 9.22
CA ILE A 161 -5.23 18.30 10.54
C ILE A 161 -6.31 19.33 10.87
N ALA A 162 -6.63 20.24 9.94
CA ALA A 162 -7.67 21.25 10.14
C ALA A 162 -9.05 20.61 10.38
N GLY A 163 -9.34 19.52 9.67
CA GLY A 163 -10.56 18.72 9.81
C GLY A 163 -10.55 17.76 11.00
N ARG A 164 -9.51 17.75 11.84
CA ARG A 164 -9.36 16.88 13.01
C ARG A 164 -9.52 15.39 12.71
N TYR A 165 -8.99 14.95 11.55
CA TYR A 165 -8.91 13.54 11.22
C TYR A 165 -8.05 12.81 12.27
N ARG A 166 -8.39 11.56 12.52
CA ARG A 166 -7.62 10.67 13.40
C ARG A 166 -6.49 10.06 12.58
N PHE A 167 -5.27 10.12 13.11
CA PHE A 167 -4.08 9.63 12.40
C PHE A 167 -3.69 8.23 12.91
N PHE A 168 -2.64 7.66 12.32
CA PHE A 168 -2.04 6.38 12.71
C PHE A 168 -2.88 5.14 12.34
N SER A 169 -2.37 4.00 12.80
CA SER A 169 -2.89 2.64 12.67
C SER A 169 -4.40 2.46 12.84
N TYR A 170 -5.01 3.16 13.80
CA TYR A 170 -6.45 3.06 14.12
C TYR A 170 -7.23 4.34 13.80
N GLY A 171 -6.55 5.30 13.17
CA GLY A 171 -7.18 6.53 12.69
C GLY A 171 -7.93 6.31 11.37
N ASP A 172 -8.27 7.41 10.74
CA ASP A 172 -8.97 7.42 9.46
C ASP A 172 -8.07 6.94 8.31
N ALA A 173 -8.71 6.61 7.19
CA ALA A 173 -8.06 6.21 5.95
C ALA A 173 -8.08 7.34 4.91
N SER A 174 -7.21 7.18 3.92
CA SER A 174 -7.11 8.02 2.73
C SER A 174 -7.11 7.12 1.50
N LEU A 175 -7.79 7.57 0.44
CA LEU A 175 -7.68 7.03 -0.91
C LEU A 175 -6.93 8.03 -1.78
N LEU A 176 -5.73 7.66 -2.21
CA LEU A 176 -4.80 8.49 -2.95
C LEU A 176 -4.85 8.11 -4.43
N LEU A 177 -5.39 8.99 -5.26
CA LEU A 177 -5.49 8.83 -6.71
C LEU A 177 -4.67 9.93 -7.40
N PRO A 178 -3.46 9.65 -7.91
CA PRO A 178 -2.61 10.68 -8.50
C PRO A 178 -3.18 11.27 -9.80
N ARG A 179 -3.96 10.46 -10.51
CA ARG A 179 -4.74 10.84 -11.70
C ARG A 179 -6.22 10.65 -11.32
N GLY A 180 -6.86 11.76 -10.96
CA GLY A 180 -8.30 11.84 -10.69
C GLY A 180 -9.10 11.94 -11.96
#